data_AF-A0A444JGS6-F1
#
_entry.id   AF-A0A444JGS6-F1
#
_cell.length_a   1.000
_cell.length_b   1.000
_cell.length_c   1.000
_cell.angle_alpha   90.00
_cell.angle_beta   90.00
_cell.angle_gamma   90.00
#
_symmetry.space_group_name_H-M   'P 1'
#
loop_
_entity.id
_entity.type
_entity.pdbx_description
1 polymer ?
#
loop_
_entity_poly.entity_id
_entity_poly.type
_entity_poly.pdbx_seq_one_letter_code
_entity_poly.pdbx_strand_id
1 'polypeptide(L)'
;MNPYRLLNITPEATPREIVQASALALRENKHSARDIAEARKQLMSPATKFILDFVHTVDLEPLLDDIRKGLGELEEREESEIVDLVTMIDLEGLDIFDKQV
;
A
#
# COMPACT_ATOMS: atom_id res chain seq x y z
N MET A 1 0.68 -8.90 -11.28
CA MET A 1 0.90 -9.58 -9.98
C MET A 1 2.39 -9.79 -9.83
N ASN A 2 2.99 -9.40 -8.69
CA ASN A 2 4.42 -9.58 -8.46
C ASN A 2 4.70 -11.02 -7.95
N PRO A 3 5.43 -11.87 -8.70
CA PRO A 3 5.69 -13.26 -8.33
C PRO A 3 6.63 -13.40 -7.12
N TYR A 4 7.53 -12.43 -6.89
CA TYR A 4 8.39 -12.40 -5.70
C TYR A 4 7.56 -12.23 -4.43
N ARG A 5 6.61 -11.29 -4.45
CA ARG A 5 5.70 -11.09 -3.32
C ARG A 5 4.72 -12.23 -3.13
N LEU A 6 4.16 -12.78 -4.22
CA LEU A 6 3.23 -13.90 -4.12
C LEU A 6 3.88 -15.13 -3.48
N LEU A 7 5.15 -15.41 -3.82
CA LEU A 7 5.89 -16.53 -3.25
C LEU A 7 6.64 -16.17 -1.96
N ASN A 8 6.59 -14.91 -1.53
CA ASN A 8 7.32 -14.39 -0.38
C ASN A 8 8.83 -14.70 -0.43
N ILE A 9 9.47 -14.34 -1.54
CA ILE A 9 10.91 -14.54 -1.81
C ILE A 9 11.55 -13.26 -2.37
N THR A 10 12.88 -13.19 -2.34
CA THR A 10 13.64 -12.09 -2.92
C THR A 10 14.06 -12.38 -4.38
N PRO A 11 14.44 -11.36 -5.19
CA PRO A 11 14.92 -11.56 -6.56
C PRO A 11 16.15 -12.46 -6.70
N GLU A 12 16.94 -12.58 -5.63
CA GLU A 12 18.15 -13.41 -5.54
C GLU A 12 17.84 -14.89 -5.25
N ALA A 13 16.57 -15.24 -5.02
CA ALA A 13 16.17 -16.59 -4.70
C ALA A 13 16.61 -17.61 -5.76
N THR A 14 17.19 -18.70 -5.29
CA THR A 14 17.62 -19.83 -6.10
C THR A 14 16.43 -20.63 -6.63
N PRO A 15 16.61 -21.41 -7.72
CA PRO A 15 15.56 -22.31 -8.22
C PRO A 15 15.00 -23.25 -7.16
N ARG A 16 15.84 -23.70 -6.21
CA ARG A 16 15.42 -24.55 -5.10
C ARG A 16 14.47 -23.81 -4.15
N GLU A 17 14.81 -22.58 -3.79
CA GLU A 17 13.99 -21.74 -2.90
C GLU A 17 12.65 -21.38 -3.56
N ILE A 18 12.64 -21.09 -4.87
CA ILE A 18 11.41 -20.84 -5.63
C ILE A 18 10.46 -22.04 -5.55
N VAL A 19 10.98 -23.26 -5.70
CA VAL A 19 10.18 -24.49 -5.60
C VAL A 19 9.65 -24.71 -4.18
N GLN A 20 10.49 -24.49 -3.17
CA GLN A 20 10.07 -24.62 -1.76
C GLN A 20 9.00 -23.59 -1.40
N ALA A 21 9.19 -22.34 -1.79
CA ALA A 21 8.24 -21.24 -1.60
C ALA A 21 6.90 -21.52 -2.29
N SER A 22 6.93 -22.05 -3.51
CA SER A 22 5.71 -22.48 -4.22
C SER A 22 4.95 -23.57 -3.46
N ALA A 23 5.66 -24.54 -2.88
CA ALA A 23 5.03 -25.59 -2.08
C ALA A 23 4.45 -25.05 -0.76
N LEU A 24 5.10 -24.07 -0.14
CA LEU A 24 4.57 -23.39 1.04
C LEU A 24 3.32 -22.58 0.71
N ALA A 25 3.34 -21.77 -0.36
CA ALA A 25 2.20 -20.97 -0.79
C ALA A 25 0.96 -21.83 -1.10
N LEU A 26 1.15 -23.02 -1.69
CA LEU A 26 0.06 -23.98 -1.91
C LEU A 26 -0.53 -24.53 -0.61
N ARG A 27 0.30 -24.71 0.43
CA ARG A 27 -0.18 -25.18 1.75
C ARG A 27 -0.93 -24.09 2.50
N GLU A 28 -0.49 -22.84 2.36
CA GLU A 28 -1.13 -21.71 3.01
C GLU A 28 -2.50 -21.35 2.42
N ASN A 29 -2.82 -21.79 1.19
CA ASN A 29 -4.08 -21.53 0.48
C ASN A 29 -4.48 -20.04 0.40
N LYS A 30 -3.54 -19.12 0.58
CA LYS A 30 -3.76 -17.66 0.47
C LYS A 30 -3.93 -17.19 -0.97
N HIS A 31 -3.39 -17.95 -1.93
CA HIS A 31 -3.39 -17.63 -3.36
C HIS A 31 -3.91 -18.83 -4.16
N SER A 32 -4.44 -18.57 -5.36
CA SER A 32 -4.92 -19.64 -6.22
C SER A 32 -3.76 -20.52 -6.68
N ALA A 33 -3.99 -21.83 -6.79
CA ALA A 33 -2.99 -22.77 -7.30
C ALA A 33 -2.50 -22.40 -8.72
N ARG A 34 -3.37 -21.79 -9.52
CA ARG A 34 -3.05 -21.28 -10.86
C ARG A 34 -2.03 -20.14 -10.79
N ASP A 35 -2.23 -19.18 -9.90
CA ASP A 35 -1.34 -18.02 -9.76
C ASP A 35 0.03 -18.43 -9.22
N ILE A 36 0.05 -19.39 -8.28
CA ILE A 36 1.30 -19.96 -7.75
C ILE A 36 2.07 -20.70 -8.87
N ALA A 37 1.38 -21.51 -9.67
CA ALA A 37 1.99 -22.24 -10.77
C ALA A 37 2.56 -21.30 -11.84
N GLU A 38 1.81 -20.25 -12.18
CA GLU A 38 2.25 -19.25 -13.16
C GLU A 38 3.43 -18.43 -12.64
N ALA A 39 3.40 -17.98 -11.37
CA ALA A 39 4.52 -17.29 -10.73
C ALA A 39 5.80 -18.14 -10.75
N ARG A 40 5.70 -19.41 -10.34
CA ARG A 40 6.82 -20.36 -10.41
C ARG A 40 7.35 -20.49 -11.84
N LYS A 41 6.48 -20.66 -12.82
CA LYS A 41 6.87 -20.83 -14.22
C LYS A 41 7.64 -19.60 -14.74
N GLN A 42 7.18 -18.40 -14.41
CA GLN A 42 7.83 -17.16 -14.84
C GLN A 42 9.20 -16.98 -14.19
N LEU A 43 9.34 -17.30 -12.90
CA LEU A 43 10.61 -17.18 -12.18
C LEU A 43 11.64 -18.25 -12.57
N MET A 44 11.18 -19.43 -13.01
CA MET A 44 12.05 -20.52 -13.46
C MET A 44 12.59 -20.32 -14.89
N SER A 45 12.01 -19.41 -15.68
CA SER A 45 12.47 -19.12 -17.03
C SER A 45 13.41 -17.90 -17.02
N PRO A 46 14.65 -18.01 -17.54
CA PRO A 46 15.63 -16.92 -17.49
C PRO A 46 15.16 -15.62 -18.16
N ALA A 47 14.47 -15.73 -19.31
CA ALA A 47 14.01 -14.56 -20.07
C ALA A 47 12.94 -13.77 -19.31
N THR A 48 11.98 -14.49 -18.73
CA THR A 48 10.90 -13.87 -17.93
C THR A 48 11.43 -13.39 -16.59
N LYS A 49 12.35 -14.12 -15.95
CA LYS A 49 12.99 -13.70 -14.70
C LYS A 49 13.74 -12.37 -14.90
N PHE A 50 14.48 -12.21 -16.00
CA PHE A 50 15.18 -10.95 -16.28
C PHE A 50 14.22 -9.75 -16.37
N ILE A 51 13.10 -9.92 -17.07
CA ILE A 51 12.07 -8.87 -17.19
C ILE A 51 11.48 -8.56 -15.81
N LEU A 52 11.18 -9.60 -15.03
CA LEU A 52 10.61 -9.44 -13.69
C LEU A 52 11.60 -8.79 -12.71
N ASP A 53 12.87 -9.17 -12.77
CA ASP A 53 13.94 -8.55 -11.99
C ASP A 53 13.99 -7.06 -12.31
N PHE A 54 13.96 -6.67 -13.59
CA PHE A 54 13.96 -5.27 -14.01
C PHE A 54 12.70 -4.52 -13.55
N VAL A 55 11.51 -5.08 -13.80
CA VAL A 55 10.23 -4.44 -13.47
C VAL A 55 10.03 -4.30 -11.96
N HIS A 56 10.55 -5.24 -11.17
CA HIS A 56 10.43 -5.27 -9.71
C HIS A 56 11.74 -4.91 -9.00
N THR A 57 12.70 -4.27 -9.69
CA THR A 57 13.98 -3.84 -9.09
C THR A 57 13.77 -2.85 -7.95
N VAL A 58 12.78 -1.97 -8.08
CA VAL A 58 12.50 -0.93 -7.10
C VAL A 58 11.12 -1.17 -6.51
N ASP A 59 11.10 -1.42 -5.19
CA ASP A 59 9.86 -1.43 -4.44
C ASP A 59 9.47 0.00 -4.06
N LEU A 60 8.44 0.52 -4.74
CA LEU A 60 7.93 1.88 -4.50
C LEU A 60 6.77 1.90 -3.49
N GLU A 61 6.27 0.75 -3.03
CA GLU A 61 5.15 0.73 -2.08
C GLU A 61 5.45 1.44 -0.75
N PRO A 62 6.63 1.29 -0.13
CA PRO A 62 6.95 2.05 1.08
C PRO A 62 6.86 3.57 0.87
N LEU A 63 7.35 4.04 -0.28
CA LEU A 63 7.26 5.45 -0.66
C LEU A 63 5.81 5.88 -0.88
N LEU A 64 4.99 5.04 -1.51
CA LEU A 64 3.57 5.32 -1.72
C LEU A 64 2.78 5.37 -0.42
N ASP A 65 3.10 4.50 0.54
CA ASP A 65 2.48 4.50 1.86
C ASP A 65 2.85 5.76 2.66
N ASP A 66 4.12 6.19 2.59
CA ASP A 66 4.55 7.46 3.19
C ASP A 66 3.80 8.66 2.56
N ILE A 67 3.65 8.67 1.23
CA ILE A 67 2.90 9.72 0.52
C ILE A 67 1.42 9.71 0.93
N ARG A 68 0.78 8.53 0.98
CA ARG A 68 -0.63 8.39 1.40
C ARG A 68 -0.84 8.86 2.83
N LYS A 69 0.07 8.51 3.74
CA LYS A 69 0.03 8.95 5.12
C LYS A 69 0.13 10.47 5.20
N GLY A 70 1.09 11.06 4.48
CA GLY A 70 1.24 12.52 4.41
C GLY A 70 0.00 13.22 3.84
N LEU A 71 -0.65 12.63 2.83
CA LEU A 71 -1.91 13.15 2.28
C LEU A 71 -3.04 13.13 3.32
N GLY A 72 -3.20 12.04 4.07
CA GLY A 72 -4.20 11.97 5.15
C GLY A 72 -3.96 13.00 6.25
N GLU A 73 -2.70 13.22 6.65
CA GLU A 73 -2.34 14.25 7.64
C GLU A 73 -2.62 15.69 7.16
N LEU A 74 -2.61 15.93 5.85
CA LEU A 74 -2.96 17.24 5.27
C LEU A 74 -4.48 17.46 5.23
N GLU A 75 -5.24 16.43 4.87
CA GLU A 75 -6.71 16.48 4.90
C GLU A 75 -7.25 16.69 6.32
N GLU A 76 -6.70 16.01 7.32
CA GLU A 76 -7.07 16.20 8.74
C GLU A 76 -6.73 17.63 9.25
N ARG A 77 -5.65 18.23 8.75
CA ARG A 77 -5.28 19.62 9.07
C ARG A 77 -6.26 20.62 8.47
N GLU A 78 -6.59 20.49 7.19
CA GLU A 78 -7.56 21.36 6.52
C GLU A 78 -8.95 21.28 7.17
N GLU A 79 -9.41 20.07 7.54
CA GLU A 79 -10.68 19.92 8.26
C GLU A 79 -10.65 20.59 9.65
N SER A 80 -9.55 20.46 10.39
CA SER A 80 -9.40 21.11 11.69
C SER A 80 -9.39 22.65 11.59
N GLU A 81 -8.72 23.21 10.57
CA GLU A 81 -8.66 24.66 10.37
C GLU A 81 -10.03 25.24 9.98
N ILE A 82 -10.82 24.48 9.21
CA ILE A 82 -12.20 24.88 8.88
C ILE A 82 -13.09 24.84 10.13
N VAL A 83 -12.98 23.81 10.98
CA VAL A 83 -13.74 23.71 12.23
C VAL A 83 -13.36 24.83 13.20
N ASP A 84 -12.08 25.15 13.34
CA ASP A 84 -11.60 26.26 14.17
C ASP A 84 -12.13 27.62 13.65
N LEU A 85 -12.16 27.83 12.33
CA LEU A 85 -12.72 29.05 11.74
C LEU A 85 -14.23 29.17 11.97
N VAL A 86 -14.99 28.07 11.82
CA VAL A 86 -16.44 28.04 12.07
C VAL A 86 -16.75 28.29 13.54
N THR A 87 -16.00 27.67 14.46
CA THR A 87 -16.21 27.88 15.90
C THR A 87 -15.85 29.30 16.35
N MET A 88 -14.85 29.96 15.75
CA MET A 88 -14.58 31.37 16.00
C MET A 88 -15.73 32.29 15.54
N ILE A 89 -16.37 32.00 14.40
CA ILE A 89 -17.51 32.78 13.90
C ILE A 89 -18.73 32.64 14.82
N ASP A 90 -19.00 31.44 15.34
CA ASP A 90 -20.13 31.20 16.26
C ASP A 90 -19.96 31.86 17.63
N LEU A 91 -18.72 32.08 18.09
CA LEU A 91 -18.43 32.77 19.36
C LEU A 91 -18.53 34.31 19.27
N GLU A 92 -18.37 34.90 18.08
CA GLU A 92 -18.58 36.34 17.87
C GLU A 92 -20.07 36.71 17.66
N GLY A 93 -20.96 35.72 17.50
CA GLY A 93 -22.39 35.91 17.23
C GLY A 93 -23.30 36.16 18.44
N LEU A 94 -22.75 36.24 19.66
CA LEU A 94 -23.53 36.17 20.90
C LEU A 94 -23.30 37.37 21.83
N ASP A 95 -23.43 38.60 21.32
CA ASP A 95 -23.46 39.78 22.23
C ASP A 95 -24.25 41.01 21.73
N ILE A 96 -25.25 40.84 20.85
CA ILE A 96 -25.99 42.01 20.29
C ILE A 96 -27.48 42.07 20.69
N PHE A 97 -28.10 41.02 21.23
CA PHE A 97 -29.56 41.00 21.48
C PHE A 97 -29.99 40.75 22.93
N ASP A 98 -29.25 41.27 23.90
CA ASP A 98 -29.71 41.28 25.30
C ASP A 98 -29.62 42.67 25.93
N LYS A 99 -30.32 43.65 25.35
CA LYS A 99 -30.73 44.87 26.04
C LYS A 99 -31.80 45.65 25.27
N GLN A 100 -32.69 46.27 26.06
CA GLN A 100 -33.84 47.13 25.70
C GLN A 100 -35.15 46.33 25.59
N VAL A 101 -35.84 46.10 26.72
CA VAL A 101 -36.86 46.98 27.37
C VAL A 101 -38.19 46.93 26.65
#